data_AF-A0A8C9USL3-F1
#
_entry.id   AF-A0A8C9USL3-F1
#
_cell.length_a   1.000
_cell.length_b   1.000
_cell.length_c   1.000
_cell.angle_alpha   90.00
_cell.angle_beta   90.00
_cell.angle_gamma   90.00
#
_symmetry.space_group_name_H-M   'P 1'
#
loop_
_entity.id
_entity.type
_entity.pdbx_description
1 polymer ?
#
loop_
_entity_poly.entity_id
_entity_poly.type
_entity_poly.pdbx_seq_one_letter_code
_entity_poly.pdbx_strand_id
1 'polypeptide(L)'
;MIHSVKLRQDSAADFFSHYEYLCTLQDSVPLPAVLTCLREGVLDFNADRLRVVDWAPLLSTLKINKDLPVISIKSFFQPWLGETGL
;
A
#
# COMPACT_ATOMS: atom_id res chain seq x y z
N MET A 1 -4.55 -28.12 -6.34
CA MET A 1 -5.05 -26.76 -6.05
C MET A 1 -4.29 -26.00 -4.94
N ILE A 2 -3.28 -26.56 -4.28
CA ILE A 2 -2.54 -25.90 -3.20
C ILE A 2 -1.44 -24.93 -3.70
N HIS A 3 -1.04 -25.05 -4.98
CA HIS A 3 0.00 -24.20 -5.58
C HIS A 3 -0.40 -22.73 -5.75
N SER A 4 -1.68 -22.43 -5.96
CA SER A 4 -2.15 -21.04 -6.15
C SER A 4 -2.11 -20.23 -4.84
N VAL A 5 -2.29 -20.88 -3.70
CA VAL A 5 -2.31 -20.22 -2.38
C VAL A 5 -0.89 -19.90 -1.91
N LYS A 6 0.08 -20.80 -2.17
CA LYS A 6 1.51 -20.54 -1.89
C LYS A 6 2.08 -19.44 -2.79
N LEU A 7 1.75 -19.45 -4.09
CA LEU A 7 2.22 -18.45 -5.05
C LEU A 7 1.70 -17.03 -4.71
N ARG A 8 0.48 -16.93 -4.13
CA ARG A 8 -0.08 -15.67 -3.61
C ARG A 8 0.52 -15.21 -2.28
N GLN A 9 1.11 -16.11 -1.48
CA GLN A 9 1.87 -15.72 -0.30
C GLN A 9 3.28 -15.27 -0.65
N ASP A 10 3.90 -15.85 -1.69
CA ASP A 10 5.22 -15.45 -2.17
C ASP A 10 5.19 -14.10 -2.92
N SER A 11 4.07 -13.70 -3.54
CA SER A 11 3.98 -12.39 -4.22
C SER A 11 4.05 -11.18 -3.28
N ALA A 12 3.70 -11.37 -2.00
CA ALA A 12 3.88 -10.34 -0.99
C ALA A 12 5.37 -10.02 -0.74
N ALA A 13 6.27 -10.98 -0.97
CA ALA A 13 7.70 -10.78 -0.84
C ALA A 13 8.28 -9.88 -1.95
N ASP A 14 7.64 -9.81 -3.12
CA ASP A 14 8.14 -9.04 -4.25
C ASP A 14 7.67 -7.57 -4.23
N PHE A 15 6.41 -7.31 -3.86
CA PHE A 15 5.93 -5.92 -3.70
C PHE A 15 6.58 -5.22 -2.50
N PHE A 16 6.67 -5.89 -1.35
CA PHE A 16 7.20 -5.31 -0.13
C PHE A 16 8.65 -4.84 -0.29
N SER A 17 9.51 -5.73 -0.81
CA SER A 17 10.93 -5.44 -1.00
C SER A 17 11.14 -4.27 -1.97
N HIS A 18 10.34 -4.20 -3.04
CA HIS A 18 10.42 -3.10 -3.99
C HIS A 18 9.92 -1.78 -3.40
N TYR A 19 8.85 -1.81 -2.60
CA TYR A 19 8.34 -0.63 -1.90
C TYR A 19 9.35 -0.09 -0.88
N GLU A 20 9.94 -0.97 -0.06
CA GLU A 20 10.97 -0.58 0.92
C GLU A 20 12.20 0.05 0.26
N TYR A 21 12.64 -0.52 -0.86
CA TYR A 21 13.72 0.04 -1.68
C TYR A 21 13.38 1.43 -2.21
N LEU A 22 12.17 1.61 -2.78
CA LEU A 22 11.72 2.89 -3.32
C LEU A 22 11.48 3.94 -2.24
N CYS A 23 11.02 3.53 -1.06
CA CYS A 23 10.95 4.41 0.11
C CYS A 23 12.33 4.96 0.46
N THR A 24 13.33 4.08 0.56
CA THR A 24 14.72 4.49 0.85
C THR A 24 15.28 5.44 -0.21
N LEU A 25 15.00 5.18 -1.50
CA LEU A 25 15.47 6.00 -2.62
C LEU A 25 14.79 7.39 -2.68
N GLN A 26 13.62 7.54 -2.07
CA GLN A 26 12.82 8.78 -2.08
C GLN A 26 12.79 9.46 -0.71
N ASP A 27 13.74 9.15 0.17
CA ASP A 27 13.84 9.67 1.54
C ASP A 27 12.54 9.52 2.35
N SER A 28 11.83 8.43 2.13
CA SER A 28 10.59 8.05 2.82
C SER A 28 10.79 6.75 3.60
N VAL A 29 9.91 6.50 4.57
CA VAL A 29 9.85 5.22 5.29
C VAL A 29 8.66 4.40 4.79
N PRO A 30 8.76 3.06 4.75
CA PRO A 30 7.64 2.21 4.39
C PRO A 30 6.54 2.34 5.44
N LEU A 31 5.33 2.64 5.00
CA LEU A 31 4.23 2.94 5.91
C LEU A 31 3.59 1.67 6.47
N PRO A 32 3.46 1.50 7.79
CA PRO A 32 2.79 0.35 8.39
C PRO A 32 1.40 0.11 7.81
N ALA A 33 0.65 1.19 7.53
CA ALA A 33 -0.67 1.10 6.92
C ALA A 33 -0.66 0.42 5.54
N VAL A 34 0.40 0.60 4.74
CA VAL A 34 0.56 -0.10 3.45
C VAL A 34 0.99 -1.54 3.70
N LEU A 35 1.93 -1.76 4.62
CA LEU A 35 2.50 -3.08 4.91
C LEU A 35 1.45 -4.06 5.47
N THR A 36 0.56 -3.60 6.35
CA THR A 36 -0.50 -4.43 6.94
C THR A 36 -1.66 -4.69 5.99
N CYS A 37 -1.81 -3.86 4.96
CA CYS A 37 -2.91 -3.90 4.00
C CYS A 37 -2.61 -4.78 2.79
N LEU A 38 -1.39 -5.31 2.69
CA LEU A 38 -1.02 -6.30 1.69
C LEU A 38 -1.35 -7.70 2.22
N ARG A 39 -2.44 -8.29 1.73
CA ARG A 39 -2.88 -9.62 2.13
C ARG A 39 -3.24 -10.47 0.92
N GLU A 40 -2.59 -11.62 0.78
CA GLU A 40 -2.86 -12.60 -0.30
C GLU A 40 -2.82 -12.00 -1.72
N GLY A 41 -1.92 -11.03 -1.95
CA GLY A 41 -1.78 -10.32 -3.23
C GLY A 41 -2.80 -9.20 -3.47
N VAL A 42 -3.66 -8.91 -2.50
CA VAL A 42 -4.55 -7.75 -2.54
C VAL A 42 -3.95 -6.64 -1.71
N LEU A 43 -3.85 -5.44 -2.29
CA LEU A 43 -3.49 -4.23 -1.58
C LEU A 43 -4.76 -3.42 -1.31
N ASP A 44 -5.22 -3.36 -0.06
CA ASP A 44 -6.44 -2.62 0.34
C ASP A 44 -6.18 -1.67 1.52
N PHE A 45 -6.03 -0.38 1.25
CA PHE A 45 -5.71 0.61 2.29
C PHE A 45 -6.57 1.88 2.21
N ASN A 46 -6.61 2.61 3.33
CA ASN A 46 -7.25 3.92 3.42
C ASN A 46 -6.28 5.05 3.01
N ALA A 47 -6.63 5.78 1.95
CA ALA A 47 -5.93 6.95 1.43
C ALA A 47 -5.77 8.09 2.46
N ASP A 48 -6.73 8.26 3.38
CA ASP A 48 -6.72 9.36 4.36
C ASP A 48 -5.60 9.21 5.40
N ARG A 49 -5.01 8.02 5.52
CA ARG A 49 -3.87 7.75 6.40
C ARG A 49 -2.52 8.10 5.77
N LEU A 50 -2.50 8.45 4.48
CA LEU A 50 -1.29 8.77 3.73
C LEU A 50 -1.11 10.28 3.64
N ARG A 51 0.09 10.78 3.91
CA ARG A 51 0.44 12.16 3.57
C ARG A 51 0.81 12.24 2.10
N VAL A 52 0.73 13.43 1.51
CA VAL A 52 1.06 13.67 0.10
C VAL A 52 2.42 13.08 -0.31
N VAL A 53 3.44 13.23 0.55
CA VAL A 53 4.79 12.72 0.29
C VAL A 53 4.87 11.19 0.25
N ASP A 54 4.01 10.51 1.00
CA ASP A 54 4.04 9.06 1.11
C ASP A 54 3.47 8.36 -0.15
N TRP A 55 2.74 9.11 -1.00
CA TRP A 55 2.19 8.61 -2.27
C TRP A 55 3.26 8.35 -3.33
N ALA A 56 4.35 9.12 -3.34
CA ALA A 56 5.38 9.03 -4.38
C ALA A 56 6.04 7.63 -4.44
N PRO A 57 6.56 7.05 -3.33
CA PRO A 57 7.12 5.70 -3.36
C PRO A 57 6.05 4.63 -3.61
N LEU A 58 4.83 4.83 -3.11
CA LEU A 58 3.73 3.89 -3.28
C LEU A 58 3.31 3.76 -4.75
N LEU A 59 3.03 4.88 -5.41
CA LEU A 59 2.65 4.91 -6.83
C LEU A 59 3.80 4.43 -7.72
N SER A 60 5.05 4.75 -7.37
CA SER A 60 6.23 4.25 -8.08
C SER A 60 6.32 2.73 -8.02
N THR A 61 5.99 2.14 -6.87
CA THR A 61 5.97 0.69 -6.69
C THR A 61 4.86 0.05 -7.53
N LEU A 62 3.63 0.58 -7.48
CA LEU A 62 2.49 0.09 -8.26
C LEU A 62 2.69 0.25 -9.78
N LYS A 63 3.49 1.24 -10.20
CA LYS A 63 3.87 1.41 -11.59
C LYS A 63 4.70 0.23 -12.09
N ILE A 64 5.61 -0.30 -11.27
CA ILE A 64 6.58 -1.34 -11.63
C ILE A 64 6.04 -2.73 -11.32
N ASN A 65 5.54 -2.96 -10.11
CA ASN A 65 4.98 -4.23 -9.68
C ASN A 65 3.63 -4.49 -10.37
N LYS A 66 3.52 -5.62 -11.08
CA LYS A 66 2.30 -6.03 -11.81
C LYS A 66 1.70 -7.33 -11.27
N ASP A 67 2.21 -7.81 -10.15
CA ASP A 67 1.85 -9.10 -9.55
C ASP A 67 0.68 -8.99 -8.57
N LEU A 68 0.25 -7.76 -8.26
CA LEU A 68 -0.96 -7.50 -7.49
C LEU A 68 -2.20 -7.68 -8.38
N PRO A 69 -2.98 -8.77 -8.22
CA PRO A 69 -4.24 -8.95 -8.95
C PRO A 69 -5.28 -7.86 -8.67
N VAL A 70 -5.27 -7.29 -7.46
CA VAL A 70 -6.26 -6.30 -7.04
C VAL A 70 -5.60 -5.22 -6.18
N ILE A 71 -5.88 -3.96 -6.52
CA ILE A 71 -5.51 -2.79 -5.74
C ILE A 71 -6.79 -2.02 -5.40
N SER A 72 -7.04 -1.79 -4.12
CA SER A 72 -8.16 -1.03 -3.60
C SER A 72 -7.65 0.13 -2.77
N ILE A 73 -8.05 1.34 -3.16
CA ILE A 73 -7.69 2.58 -2.50
C ILE A 73 -9.01 3.25 -2.14
N LYS A 74 -9.26 3.40 -0.85
CA LYS A 74 -10.53 3.96 -0.34
C LYS A 74 -10.25 5.21 0.47
N SER A 75 -11.14 6.18 0.40
CA SER A 75 -11.21 7.28 1.37
C SER A 75 -12.48 7.08 2.20
N PHE A 76 -12.39 7.35 3.50
CA PHE A 76 -13.50 7.30 4.42
C PHE A 76 -13.74 8.70 4.94
N PHE A 77 -14.73 9.38 4.36
CA PHE A 77 -15.18 10.67 4.90
C PHE A 77 -15.59 10.49 6.38
N GLN A 78 -14.91 11.20 7.27
CA GLN A 78 -15.24 11.24 8.70
C GLN A 78 -15.83 12.62 9.01
N PRO A 79 -17.18 12.75 9.05
CA PRO A 79 -17.86 14.05 9.22
C PRO A 79 -17.38 14.83 10.45
N TRP A 80 -17.08 14.11 11.53
CA TRP A 80 -16.71 14.64 12.85
C TRP A 80 -15.27 15.19 12.93
N LEU A 81 -14.39 14.87 11.97
CA LEU A 81 -13.02 15.36 11.97
C LEU A 81 -12.88 16.76 11.35
N GLY A 82 -13.93 17.24 10.67
CA GLY A 82 -13.99 18.57 10.05
C GLY A 82 -14.59 19.67 10.94
N GLU A 83 -15.17 19.33 12.10
CA GLU A 83 -15.84 20.28 13.01
C GLU A 83 -14.93 20.80 14.14
N THR A 84 -13.61 20.84 13.92
CA THR A 84 -12.67 21.55 14.79
C THR A 84 -12.13 22.80 14.09
N GLY A 85 -13.04 23.62 13.59
CA GLY A 85 -12.80 25.02 13.28
C GLY A 85 -13.79 25.83 14.10
N LEU A 86 -13.29 26.52 15.13
CA LEU A 86 -14.03 27.51 15.92
C LEU A 86 -14.77 28.53 15.04
#